data_AF-A0A525VT60-F1
#
_entry.id   AF-A0A525VT60-F1
#
_cell.length_a   1.000
_cell.length_b   1.000
_cell.length_c   1.000
_cell.angle_alpha   90.00
_cell.angle_beta   90.00
_cell.angle_gamma   90.00
#
_symmetry.space_group_name_H-M   'P 1'
#
loop_
_entity.id
_entity.type
_entity.pdbx_description
1 polymer ?
#
loop_
_entity_poly.entity_id
_entity_poly.type
_entity_poly.pdbx_seq_one_letter_code
_entity_poly.pdbx_strand_id
1 'polypeptide(L)'
;MGTAFNHTGITTGCATCHNGTTARGKAASHVPTTQACETCHRSTTTFLGTAFNHTGITTGCATCHNGTTARGKAASHVPTTQSCETCHRSTTTFTGAVFNHTGIVSGCATCHNGSTARGKAASHVPTTQACETCHRSTTTFTGALFSHTGITTGCATCHNGTTALGKPANHIPGTTACETCHRSTTAFSGSRYHSSVVATPGQCNTCHERGTNWLGVQGKRPSDHTGREAAPNSCDNSGCHRVSGSF
;
A
#
# COMPACT_ATOMS: atom_id res chain seq x y z
N MET A 1 34.41 19.98 -59.39
CA MET A 1 33.43 20.84 -58.71
C MET A 1 32.13 20.06 -58.59
N GLY A 2 31.80 19.55 -57.41
CA GLY A 2 30.48 18.96 -57.18
C GLY A 2 29.50 20.08 -56.83
N THR A 3 28.52 20.33 -57.67
CA THR A 3 27.42 21.24 -57.33
C THR A 3 26.64 20.63 -56.16
N ALA A 4 26.57 21.35 -55.05
CA ALA A 4 25.72 20.94 -53.93
C ALA A 4 24.26 21.07 -54.37
N PHE A 5 23.51 19.97 -54.29
CA PHE A 5 22.07 19.99 -54.55
C PHE A 5 21.35 20.84 -53.51
N ASN A 6 20.40 21.68 -53.94
CA ASN A 6 19.59 22.54 -53.08
C ASN A 6 18.10 22.20 -53.25
N HIS A 7 17.37 22.18 -52.14
CA HIS A 7 15.93 21.88 -52.09
C HIS A 7 15.03 23.09 -52.42
N THR A 8 15.59 24.26 -52.78
CA THR A 8 14.81 25.45 -53.16
C THR A 8 13.77 25.12 -54.25
N GLY A 9 12.50 25.45 -53.99
CA GLY A 9 11.40 25.25 -54.93
C GLY A 9 10.76 23.85 -54.89
N ILE A 10 11.34 22.90 -54.15
CA ILE A 10 10.73 21.57 -53.96
C ILE A 10 9.70 21.64 -52.84
N THR A 11 8.44 21.36 -53.18
CA THR A 11 7.31 21.37 -52.23
C THR A 11 6.59 20.02 -52.15
N THR A 12 6.74 19.15 -53.15
CA THR A 12 6.09 17.83 -53.22
C THR A 12 7.01 16.79 -53.86
N GLY A 13 6.62 15.51 -53.78
CA GLY A 13 7.30 14.43 -54.52
C GLY A 13 8.65 14.02 -53.94
N CYS A 14 8.89 14.29 -52.65
CA CYS A 14 10.18 14.04 -52.00
C CYS A 14 10.64 12.57 -52.12
N ALA A 15 9.69 11.62 -52.15
CA ALA A 15 9.96 10.19 -52.20
C ALA A 15 10.61 9.72 -53.52
N THR A 16 10.55 10.51 -54.60
CA THR A 16 11.20 10.15 -55.88
C THR A 16 12.72 10.17 -55.76
N CYS A 17 13.26 11.10 -54.96
CA CYS A 17 14.69 11.21 -54.65
C CYS A 17 15.04 10.51 -53.33
N HIS A 18 14.22 10.67 -52.28
CA HIS A 18 14.44 10.06 -50.95
C HIS A 18 13.87 8.64 -50.86
N ASN A 19 14.34 7.78 -51.76
CA ASN A 19 13.90 6.39 -51.94
C ASN A 19 14.81 5.36 -51.24
N GLY A 20 15.88 5.80 -50.58
CA GLY A 20 16.87 4.93 -49.93
C GLY A 20 18.01 4.47 -50.85
N THR A 21 17.93 4.72 -52.15
CA THR A 21 19.00 4.43 -53.12
C THR A 21 19.65 5.71 -53.66
N THR A 22 18.85 6.64 -54.18
CA THR A 22 19.30 7.94 -54.71
C THR A 22 19.67 8.90 -53.58
N ALA A 23 18.80 9.03 -52.58
CA ALA A 23 19.04 9.78 -51.35
C ALA A 23 18.42 9.04 -50.16
N ARG A 24 18.85 9.42 -48.96
CA ARG A 24 18.38 8.81 -47.71
C ARG A 24 16.86 8.91 -47.61
N GLY A 25 16.17 7.78 -47.59
CA GLY A 25 14.73 7.71 -47.37
C GLY A 25 14.33 7.77 -45.89
N LYS A 26 13.13 7.26 -45.60
CA LYS A 26 12.63 7.10 -44.22
C LYS A 26 13.59 6.20 -43.42
N ALA A 27 14.04 6.67 -42.26
CA ALA A 27 14.83 5.83 -41.35
C ALA A 27 13.97 4.68 -40.79
N ALA A 28 14.59 3.62 -40.29
CA ALA A 28 13.87 2.50 -39.66
C ALA A 28 13.04 2.93 -38.43
N SER A 29 13.44 4.02 -37.76
CA SER A 29 12.71 4.62 -36.64
C SER A 29 11.58 5.58 -37.08
N HIS A 30 11.41 5.83 -38.38
CA HIS A 30 10.32 6.67 -38.89
C HIS A 30 8.98 5.97 -38.67
N VAL A 31 7.93 6.75 -38.37
CA VAL A 31 6.57 6.23 -38.24
C VAL A 31 6.14 5.52 -39.52
N PRO A 32 5.61 4.28 -39.47
CA PRO A 32 5.11 3.60 -40.65
C PRO A 32 4.00 4.44 -41.30
N THR A 33 4.21 4.88 -42.55
CA THR A 33 3.25 5.69 -43.29
C THR A 33 3.46 5.56 -44.79
N THR A 34 2.36 5.49 -45.53
CA THR A 34 2.32 5.58 -46.99
C THR A 34 2.02 7.00 -47.48
N GLN A 35 1.71 7.93 -46.56
CA GLN A 35 1.43 9.32 -46.92
C GLN A 35 2.69 9.99 -47.50
N ALA A 36 2.45 10.96 -48.38
CA ALA A 36 3.49 11.78 -48.98
C ALA A 36 4.23 12.58 -47.90
N CYS A 37 5.53 12.79 -48.06
CA CYS A 37 6.42 13.40 -47.05
C CYS A 37 5.93 14.79 -46.62
N GLU A 38 5.52 15.59 -47.60
CA GLU A 38 4.97 16.94 -47.51
C GLU A 38 3.67 17.05 -46.71
N THR A 39 2.98 15.92 -46.48
CA THR A 39 1.79 15.87 -45.61
C THR A 39 2.15 16.17 -44.16
N CYS A 40 3.35 15.76 -43.75
CA CYS A 40 3.86 15.97 -42.40
C CYS A 40 4.96 17.04 -42.40
N HIS A 41 5.97 16.88 -43.26
CA HIS A 41 7.18 17.71 -43.26
C HIS A 41 6.97 18.97 -44.10
N ARG A 42 6.79 20.10 -43.43
CA ARG A 42 6.61 21.42 -44.08
C ARG A 42 7.91 22.15 -44.40
N SER A 43 9.05 21.64 -43.92
CA SER A 43 10.36 22.25 -44.10
C SER A 43 11.31 21.27 -44.74
N THR A 44 11.88 21.66 -45.88
CA THR A 44 12.92 20.89 -46.59
C THR A 44 14.32 21.08 -45.99
N THR A 45 14.51 22.08 -45.12
CA THR A 45 15.81 22.40 -44.51
C THR A 45 15.97 21.75 -43.14
N THR A 46 14.96 21.89 -42.29
CA THR A 46 14.99 21.34 -40.93
C THR A 46 14.45 19.92 -40.88
N PHE A 47 13.57 19.50 -41.81
CA PHE A 47 12.94 18.15 -41.93
C PHE A 47 12.57 17.49 -40.58
N LEU A 48 12.33 18.32 -39.58
CA LEU A 48 12.09 18.01 -38.17
C LEU A 48 10.82 18.74 -37.77
N GLY A 49 10.07 18.18 -36.82
CA GLY A 49 8.94 18.88 -36.20
C GLY A 49 7.62 18.69 -36.95
N THR A 50 7.09 17.48 -36.88
CA THR A 50 5.69 17.25 -37.24
C THR A 50 5.05 16.54 -36.06
N ALA A 51 4.01 17.13 -35.48
CA ALA A 51 3.21 16.45 -34.48
C ALA A 51 2.39 15.39 -35.21
N PHE A 52 2.58 14.12 -34.84
CA PHE A 52 1.78 13.05 -35.40
C PHE A 52 0.32 13.19 -34.95
N ASN A 53 -0.61 13.20 -35.90
CA ASN A 53 -2.04 13.25 -35.59
C ASN A 53 -2.59 11.82 -35.47
N HIS A 54 -3.15 11.48 -34.31
CA HIS A 54 -3.75 10.18 -34.04
C HIS A 54 -5.17 10.00 -34.59
N THR A 55 -5.71 11.00 -35.31
CA THR A 55 -7.06 10.93 -35.91
C THR A 55 -7.19 9.70 -36.81
N GLY A 56 -8.26 8.92 -36.60
CA GLY A 56 -8.54 7.70 -37.37
C GLY A 56 -7.82 6.44 -36.86
N ILE A 57 -6.88 6.57 -35.93
CA ILE A 57 -6.24 5.42 -35.28
C ILE A 57 -7.10 5.00 -34.09
N THR A 58 -7.50 3.73 -34.08
CA THR A 58 -8.32 3.14 -33.02
C THR A 58 -7.74 1.85 -32.44
N THR A 59 -6.82 1.20 -33.15
CA THR A 59 -6.20 -0.07 -32.76
C THR A 59 -4.73 -0.13 -33.17
N GLY A 60 -4.01 -1.15 -32.70
CA GLY A 60 -2.64 -1.43 -33.15
C GLY A 60 -1.60 -0.47 -32.59
N CYS A 61 -1.88 0.22 -31.49
CA CYS A 61 -1.02 1.24 -30.89
C CYS A 61 0.40 0.72 -30.59
N ALA A 62 0.50 -0.54 -30.16
CA ALA A 62 1.76 -1.21 -29.81
C ALA A 62 2.73 -1.36 -30.99
N THR A 63 2.25 -1.29 -32.24
CA THR A 63 3.12 -1.34 -33.43
C THR A 63 4.09 -0.15 -33.47
N CYS A 64 3.64 1.02 -33.00
CA CYS A 64 4.44 2.24 -32.93
C CYS A 64 4.96 2.50 -31.51
N HIS A 65 4.13 2.31 -30.49
CA HIS A 65 4.48 2.50 -29.07
C HIS A 65 5.21 1.28 -28.49
N ASN A 66 6.34 0.93 -29.11
CA ASN A 66 7.15 -0.26 -28.82
C ASN A 66 8.41 0.05 -27.99
N GLY A 67 8.66 1.31 -27.63
CA GLY A 67 9.85 1.76 -26.90
C GLY A 67 11.02 2.18 -27.79
N THR A 68 10.96 1.88 -29.09
CA THR A 68 11.97 2.24 -30.09
C THR A 68 11.46 3.34 -31.03
N THR A 69 10.31 3.10 -31.68
CA THR A 69 9.69 4.05 -32.64
C THR A 69 8.99 5.18 -31.89
N ALA A 70 8.22 4.84 -30.87
CA ALA A 70 7.58 5.78 -29.96
C ALA A 70 7.61 5.22 -28.53
N ARG A 71 7.37 6.09 -27.56
CA ARG A 71 7.37 5.73 -26.13
C ARG A 71 6.38 4.60 -25.87
N GLY A 72 6.87 3.46 -25.38
CA GLY A 72 6.04 2.33 -24.99
C GLY A 72 5.43 2.47 -23.60
N LYS A 73 4.99 1.33 -23.04
CA LYS A 73 4.50 1.24 -21.66
C LYS A 73 5.59 1.70 -20.68
N ALA A 74 5.23 2.58 -19.74
CA ALA A 74 6.12 2.95 -18.64
C ALA A 74 6.35 1.76 -17.69
N ALA A 75 7.44 1.78 -16.92
CA ALA A 75 7.72 0.75 -15.92
C ALA A 75 6.63 0.61 -14.84
N SER A 76 5.89 1.69 -14.57
CA SER A 76 4.74 1.70 -13.64
C SER A 76 3.43 1.21 -14.28
N HIS A 77 3.41 0.91 -15.58
CA HIS A 77 2.22 0.39 -16.25
C HIS A 77 1.86 -1.00 -15.73
N VAL A 78 0.56 -1.29 -15.60
CA VAL A 78 0.08 -2.63 -15.22
C VAL A 78 0.61 -3.69 -16.20
N PRO A 79 1.24 -4.78 -15.74
CA PRO A 79 1.68 -5.85 -16.63
C PRO A 79 0.49 -6.43 -17.40
N THR A 80 0.52 -6.33 -18.74
CA THR A 80 -0.56 -6.83 -19.60
C THR A 80 -0.06 -7.11 -21.00
N THR A 81 -0.57 -8.18 -21.60
CA THR A 81 -0.42 -8.53 -23.02
C THR A 81 -1.61 -8.10 -23.87
N GLN A 82 -2.68 -7.58 -23.25
CA GLN A 82 -3.85 -7.09 -23.97
C GLN A 82 -3.49 -5.86 -24.81
N SER A 83 -4.24 -5.67 -25.90
CA SER A 83 -4.14 -4.50 -26.75
C SER A 83 -4.43 -3.21 -25.97
N CYS A 84 -3.80 -2.11 -26.38
CA CYS A 84 -3.87 -0.83 -25.67
C CYS A 84 -5.30 -0.29 -25.58
N GLU A 85 -6.03 -0.40 -26.68
CA GLU A 85 -7.41 -0.01 -26.90
C GLU A 85 -8.42 -0.75 -26.03
N THR A 86 -8.04 -1.88 -25.42
CA THR A 86 -8.88 -2.58 -24.44
C THR A 86 -9.07 -1.73 -23.17
N CYS A 87 -8.04 -0.97 -22.79
CA CYS A 87 -8.06 -0.15 -21.58
C CYS A 87 -8.13 1.36 -21.90
N HIS A 88 -7.43 1.82 -22.94
CA HIS A 88 -7.34 3.22 -23.32
C HIS A 88 -8.34 3.56 -24.43
N ARG A 89 -9.33 4.41 -24.13
CA ARG A 89 -10.38 4.81 -25.09
C ARG A 89 -10.09 6.10 -25.86
N SER A 90 -9.06 6.83 -25.44
CA SER A 90 -8.67 8.10 -26.07
C SER A 90 -7.26 7.98 -26.62
N THR A 91 -7.09 8.26 -27.91
CA THR A 91 -5.77 8.29 -28.56
C THR A 91 -5.09 9.66 -28.48
N THR A 92 -5.81 10.70 -28.06
CA THR A 92 -5.28 12.07 -27.95
C THR A 92 -4.75 12.36 -26.56
N THR A 93 -5.52 12.02 -25.51
CA THR A 93 -5.09 12.20 -24.13
C THR A 93 -4.36 10.98 -23.61
N PHE A 94 -4.74 9.77 -24.06
CA PHE A 94 -4.22 8.47 -23.61
C PHE A 94 -4.28 8.26 -22.08
N THR A 95 -5.03 9.10 -21.37
CA THR A 95 -5.28 9.04 -19.93
C THR A 95 -6.63 8.38 -19.63
N GLY A 96 -6.85 7.98 -18.38
CA GLY A 96 -8.15 7.46 -17.91
C GLY A 96 -8.45 6.02 -18.34
N ALA A 97 -7.42 5.17 -18.43
CA ALA A 97 -7.60 3.76 -18.72
C ALA A 97 -8.55 3.11 -17.70
N VAL A 98 -9.49 2.28 -18.19
CA VAL A 98 -10.40 1.53 -17.32
C VAL A 98 -9.83 0.15 -17.10
N PHE A 99 -9.59 -0.21 -15.84
CA PHE A 99 -9.21 -1.56 -15.44
C PHE A 99 -10.40 -2.28 -14.81
N ASN A 100 -10.67 -3.50 -15.27
CA ASN A 100 -11.72 -4.35 -14.72
C ASN A 100 -11.08 -5.49 -13.91
N HIS A 101 -11.47 -5.61 -12.63
CA HIS A 101 -10.99 -6.67 -11.75
C HIS A 101 -11.70 -8.03 -11.95
N THR A 102 -12.64 -8.12 -12.88
CA THR A 102 -13.37 -9.37 -13.19
C THR A 102 -12.40 -10.49 -13.53
N GLY A 103 -12.56 -11.65 -12.88
CA GLY A 103 -11.72 -12.83 -13.08
C GLY A 103 -10.42 -12.84 -12.27
N ILE A 104 -10.08 -11.74 -11.58
CA ILE A 104 -8.94 -11.71 -10.65
C ILE A 104 -9.41 -12.23 -9.29
N VAL A 105 -8.82 -13.33 -8.84
CA VAL A 105 -9.15 -13.97 -7.55
C VAL A 105 -7.97 -14.05 -6.58
N SER A 106 -6.74 -13.83 -7.07
CA SER A 106 -5.52 -13.94 -6.29
C SER A 106 -4.40 -13.04 -6.83
N GLY A 107 -3.30 -12.94 -6.09
CA GLY A 107 -2.10 -12.22 -6.54
C GLY A 107 -2.23 -10.70 -6.51
N CYS A 108 -3.15 -10.16 -5.69
CA CYS A 108 -3.46 -8.72 -5.65
C CYS A 108 -2.21 -7.86 -5.36
N ALA A 109 -1.31 -8.36 -4.50
CA ALA A 109 -0.08 -7.67 -4.10
C ALA A 109 0.91 -7.46 -5.27
N THR A 110 0.80 -8.21 -6.37
CA THR A 110 1.64 -8.00 -7.57
C THR A 110 1.38 -6.63 -8.21
N CYS A 111 0.14 -6.14 -8.13
CA CYS A 111 -0.26 -4.85 -8.67
C CYS A 111 -0.40 -3.79 -7.56
N HIS A 112 -1.02 -4.12 -6.43
CA HIS A 112 -1.20 -3.23 -5.27
C HIS A 112 0.05 -3.17 -4.39
N ASN A 113 1.16 -2.71 -4.98
CA ASN A 113 2.50 -2.68 -4.39
C ASN A 113 2.95 -1.26 -3.99
N GLY A 114 2.12 -0.23 -4.18
CA GLY A 114 2.45 1.17 -3.91
C GLY A 114 3.12 1.91 -5.06
N SER A 115 3.54 1.21 -6.11
CA SER A 115 4.11 1.77 -7.34
C SER A 115 3.13 1.66 -8.52
N THR A 116 2.70 0.45 -8.85
CA THR A 116 1.78 0.18 -9.97
C THR A 116 0.34 0.55 -9.63
N ALA A 117 -0.11 0.17 -8.43
CA ALA A 117 -1.39 0.57 -7.87
C ALA A 117 -1.24 0.82 -6.37
N ARG A 118 -2.24 1.48 -5.78
CA ARG A 118 -2.25 1.79 -4.35
C ARG A 118 -2.08 0.51 -3.52
N GLY A 119 -1.05 0.47 -2.69
CA GLY A 119 -0.82 -0.65 -1.77
C GLY A 119 -1.63 -0.56 -0.48
N LYS A 120 -1.21 -1.34 0.52
CA LYS A 120 -1.76 -1.30 1.89
C LYS A 120 -1.61 0.13 2.45
N ALA A 121 -2.68 0.67 3.02
CA ALA A 121 -2.62 1.94 3.74
C ALA A 121 -1.79 1.81 5.03
N ALA A 122 -1.28 2.91 5.57
CA ALA A 122 -0.52 2.90 6.83
C ALA A 122 -1.34 2.37 8.03
N SER A 123 -2.67 2.52 7.99
CA SER A 123 -3.60 1.97 9.00
C SER A 123 -3.94 0.49 8.77
N HIS A 124 -3.45 -0.14 7.71
CA HIS A 124 -3.70 -1.56 7.46
C HIS A 124 -3.00 -2.43 8.52
N VAL A 125 -3.64 -3.53 8.92
CA VAL A 125 -3.05 -4.49 9.86
C VAL A 125 -1.74 -5.05 9.29
N PRO A 126 -0.63 -5.05 10.05
CA PRO A 126 0.62 -5.64 9.59
C PRO A 126 0.41 -7.13 9.24
N THR A 127 0.66 -7.51 7.98
CA THR A 127 0.52 -8.90 7.52
C THR A 127 1.34 -9.16 6.26
N THR A 128 1.90 -10.36 6.18
CA THR A 128 2.56 -10.92 4.99
C THR A 128 1.66 -11.91 4.24
N GLN A 129 0.48 -12.21 4.77
CA GLN A 129 -0.47 -13.10 4.10
C GLN A 129 -0.97 -12.49 2.78
N ALA A 130 -1.41 -13.37 1.88
CA ALA A 130 -2.04 -12.98 0.63
C ALA A 130 -3.32 -12.17 0.89
N CYS A 131 -3.62 -11.20 0.02
CA CYS A 131 -4.72 -10.27 0.20
C CYS A 131 -6.08 -10.99 0.23
N GLU A 132 -6.23 -11.94 -0.68
CA GLU A 132 -7.38 -12.81 -0.91
C GLU A 132 -7.70 -13.74 0.28
N THR A 133 -6.77 -13.91 1.22
CA THR A 133 -7.05 -14.62 2.49
C THR A 133 -8.05 -13.84 3.35
N CYS A 134 -8.00 -12.51 3.31
CA CYS A 134 -8.84 -11.63 4.12
C CYS A 134 -9.91 -10.91 3.28
N HIS A 135 -9.57 -10.48 2.07
CA HIS A 135 -10.44 -9.73 1.17
C HIS A 135 -11.10 -10.64 0.13
N ARG A 136 -12.42 -10.79 0.20
CA ARG A 136 -13.20 -11.64 -0.73
C ARG A 136 -13.84 -10.89 -1.90
N SER A 137 -13.80 -9.57 -1.89
CA SER A 137 -14.41 -8.71 -2.91
C SER A 137 -13.32 -7.87 -3.57
N THR A 138 -13.24 -7.94 -4.89
CA THR A 138 -12.36 -7.07 -5.69
C THR A 138 -13.02 -5.75 -6.08
N THR A 139 -14.34 -5.63 -5.92
CA THR A 139 -15.09 -4.43 -6.30
C THR A 139 -15.11 -3.40 -5.18
N THR A 140 -15.50 -3.81 -3.98
CA THR A 140 -15.54 -2.92 -2.82
C THR A 140 -14.22 -2.93 -2.07
N PHE A 141 -13.54 -4.09 -2.04
CA PHE A 141 -12.33 -4.35 -1.23
C PHE A 141 -12.47 -4.01 0.27
N THR A 142 -13.69 -3.69 0.72
CA THR A 142 -14.05 -3.42 2.12
C THR A 142 -14.55 -4.70 2.80
N GLY A 143 -14.39 -4.78 4.13
CA GLY A 143 -14.92 -5.90 4.92
C GLY A 143 -14.01 -7.13 4.89
N ALA A 144 -12.73 -6.93 5.24
CA ALA A 144 -11.79 -8.04 5.41
C ALA A 144 -12.22 -8.93 6.58
N LEU A 145 -12.16 -10.25 6.39
CA LEU A 145 -12.29 -11.18 7.50
C LEU A 145 -10.95 -11.21 8.25
N PHE A 146 -10.96 -10.76 9.50
CA PHE A 146 -9.82 -10.86 10.39
C PHE A 146 -10.15 -11.79 11.55
N SER A 147 -9.26 -12.72 11.84
CA SER A 147 -9.35 -13.60 13.00
C SER A 147 -8.17 -13.38 13.93
N HIS A 148 -8.43 -13.34 15.23
CA HIS A 148 -7.38 -13.32 16.25
C HIS A 148 -6.76 -14.71 16.52
N THR A 149 -7.20 -15.76 15.84
CA THR A 149 -6.65 -17.11 15.99
C THR A 149 -5.14 -17.11 15.78
N GLY A 150 -4.39 -17.67 16.73
CA GLY A 150 -2.93 -17.78 16.67
C GLY A 150 -2.17 -16.52 17.12
N ILE A 151 -2.86 -15.41 17.39
CA ILE A 151 -2.26 -14.23 18.02
C ILE A 151 -2.33 -14.44 19.53
N THR A 152 -1.17 -14.42 20.20
CA THR A 152 -1.08 -14.59 21.66
C THR A 152 -0.29 -13.47 22.35
N THR A 153 0.51 -12.71 21.60
CA THR A 153 1.37 -11.63 22.13
C THR A 153 1.41 -10.45 21.16
N GLY A 154 1.98 -9.33 21.60
CA GLY A 154 2.22 -8.16 20.75
C GLY A 154 0.96 -7.36 20.42
N CYS A 155 -0.09 -7.41 21.25
CA CYS A 155 -1.39 -6.81 20.95
C CYS A 155 -1.30 -5.29 20.68
N ALA A 156 -0.41 -4.60 21.39
CA ALA A 156 -0.17 -3.17 21.26
C ALA A 156 0.36 -2.75 19.87
N THR A 157 0.91 -3.68 19.08
CA THR A 157 1.36 -3.39 17.71
C THR A 157 0.19 -3.04 16.78
N CYS A 158 -0.99 -3.62 17.03
CA CYS A 158 -2.21 -3.38 16.26
C CYS A 158 -3.20 -2.49 17.03
N HIS A 159 -3.37 -2.70 18.33
CA HIS A 159 -4.25 -1.91 19.19
C HIS A 159 -3.59 -0.61 19.69
N ASN A 160 -3.25 0.25 18.72
CA ASN A 160 -2.47 1.48 18.93
C ASN A 160 -3.29 2.78 18.76
N GLY A 161 -4.59 2.66 18.48
CA GLY A 161 -5.48 3.81 18.24
C GLY A 161 -5.53 4.27 16.77
N THR A 162 -4.65 3.76 15.91
CA THR A 162 -4.59 4.06 14.48
C THR A 162 -5.00 2.86 13.62
N THR A 163 -4.40 1.69 13.87
CA THR A 163 -4.67 0.44 13.13
C THR A 163 -5.93 -0.24 13.65
N ALA A 164 -6.05 -0.33 14.97
CA ALA A 164 -7.22 -0.81 15.69
C ALA A 164 -7.43 0.03 16.95
N LEU A 165 -8.59 -0.14 17.59
CA LEU A 165 -8.90 0.53 18.86
C LEU A 165 -7.80 0.28 19.89
N GLY A 166 -7.24 1.35 20.44
CA GLY A 166 -6.23 1.29 21.49
C GLY A 166 -6.84 1.21 22.89
N LYS A 167 -6.03 1.53 23.89
CA LYS A 167 -6.46 1.64 25.29
C LYS A 167 -7.60 2.68 25.40
N PRO A 168 -8.78 2.32 25.94
CA PRO A 168 -9.84 3.30 26.18
C PRO A 168 -9.41 4.32 27.26
N ALA A 169 -10.08 5.46 27.32
CA ALA A 169 -9.71 6.55 28.25
C ALA A 169 -9.71 6.15 29.74
N ASN A 170 -10.48 5.12 30.09
CA ASN A 170 -10.54 4.55 31.44
C ASN A 170 -9.61 3.36 31.67
N HIS A 171 -8.71 3.05 30.72
CA HIS A 171 -7.69 2.03 30.88
C HIS A 171 -6.62 2.51 31.86
N ILE A 172 -6.14 1.60 32.69
CA ILE A 172 -5.04 1.83 33.63
C ILE A 172 -3.78 2.32 32.89
N PRO A 173 -3.14 3.45 33.27
CA PRO A 173 -1.87 3.82 32.66
C PRO A 173 -0.80 2.75 32.91
N GLY A 174 0.01 2.45 31.90
CA GLY A 174 1.07 1.45 32.00
C GLY A 174 1.64 1.03 30.66
N THR A 175 2.89 0.54 30.68
CA THR A 175 3.65 0.07 29.51
C THR A 175 3.75 -1.45 29.45
N THR A 176 3.25 -2.17 30.45
CA THR A 176 3.19 -3.64 30.48
C THR A 176 2.49 -4.19 29.24
N ALA A 177 3.01 -5.32 28.74
CA ALA A 177 2.44 -6.01 27.59
C ALA A 177 0.98 -6.40 27.84
N CYS A 178 0.13 -6.23 26.82
CA CYS A 178 -1.32 -6.41 26.95
C CYS A 178 -1.68 -7.84 27.37
N GLU A 179 -1.00 -8.81 26.76
CA GLU A 179 -1.13 -10.25 26.96
C GLU A 179 -0.79 -10.73 28.38
N THR A 180 -0.07 -9.93 29.17
CA THR A 180 0.17 -10.22 30.60
C THR A 180 -1.14 -10.20 31.39
N CYS A 181 -2.06 -9.32 30.99
CA CYS A 181 -3.34 -9.13 31.67
C CYS A 181 -4.49 -9.73 30.84
N HIS A 182 -4.50 -9.52 29.53
CA HIS A 182 -5.58 -9.94 28.64
C HIS A 182 -5.28 -11.28 27.97
N ARG A 183 -5.90 -12.35 28.51
CA ARG A 183 -5.74 -13.72 28.01
C ARG A 183 -6.73 -14.12 26.91
N SER A 184 -7.80 -13.36 26.74
CA SER A 184 -8.81 -13.59 25.71
C SER A 184 -8.57 -12.66 24.53
N THR A 185 -8.57 -13.23 23.33
CA THR A 185 -8.42 -12.48 22.07
C THR A 185 -9.74 -12.31 21.32
N THR A 186 -10.82 -12.91 21.83
CA THR A 186 -12.18 -12.81 21.27
C THR A 186 -13.12 -11.98 22.15
N ALA A 187 -12.81 -11.85 23.45
CA ALA A 187 -13.55 -11.03 24.39
C ALA A 187 -12.56 -10.20 25.23
N PHE A 188 -12.26 -9.00 24.75
CA PHE A 188 -11.35 -8.07 25.42
C PHE A 188 -12.08 -7.31 26.54
N SER A 189 -12.46 -8.02 27.59
CA SER A 189 -13.12 -7.47 28.80
C SER A 189 -12.24 -7.65 30.04
N GLY A 190 -12.53 -6.85 31.08
CA GLY A 190 -11.71 -6.69 32.28
C GLY A 190 -11.11 -7.99 32.81
N SER A 191 -9.77 -8.07 32.77
CA SER A 191 -9.05 -9.21 33.31
C SER A 191 -9.07 -9.17 34.84
N ARG A 192 -9.20 -10.33 35.48
CA ARG A 192 -9.04 -10.45 36.93
C ARG A 192 -7.56 -10.40 37.28
N TYR A 193 -7.07 -9.18 37.51
CA TYR A 193 -5.68 -8.82 37.74
C TYR A 193 -4.92 -9.78 38.69
N HIS A 194 -5.45 -10.09 39.88
CA HIS A 194 -4.76 -10.94 40.87
C HIS A 194 -4.60 -12.42 40.48
N SER A 195 -5.42 -12.95 39.58
CA SER A 195 -5.30 -14.35 39.15
C SER A 195 -4.33 -14.56 37.99
N SER A 196 -3.90 -13.48 37.35
CA SER A 196 -3.08 -13.50 36.12
C SER A 196 -1.61 -13.11 36.33
N VAL A 197 -1.28 -12.49 37.46
CA VAL A 197 0.09 -12.15 37.88
C VAL A 197 0.41 -12.85 39.20
N VAL A 198 1.62 -13.42 39.31
CA VAL A 198 2.19 -13.77 40.61
C VAL A 198 2.50 -12.44 41.30
N ALA A 199 1.77 -12.13 42.36
CA ALA A 199 2.05 -10.94 43.16
C ALA A 199 3.41 -11.12 43.86
N THR A 200 4.47 -10.58 43.26
CA THR A 200 5.79 -10.55 43.89
C THR A 200 5.76 -9.53 45.02
N PRO A 201 6.17 -9.90 46.25
CA PRO A 201 6.35 -8.93 47.32
C PRO A 201 7.25 -7.78 46.84
N GLY A 202 6.82 -6.53 47.00
CA GLY A 202 7.60 -5.36 46.59
C GLY A 202 7.28 -4.77 45.22
N GLN A 203 6.34 -5.34 44.46
CA GLN A 203 5.96 -4.83 43.13
C GLN A 203 4.52 -4.30 43.06
N CYS A 204 3.85 -4.16 44.21
CA CYS A 204 2.47 -3.72 44.32
C CYS A 204 2.28 -2.31 43.72
N ASN A 205 3.20 -1.39 44.00
CA ASN A 205 3.11 0.01 43.53
C ASN A 205 3.33 0.15 42.03
N THR A 206 3.85 -0.87 41.33
CA THR A 206 3.91 -0.85 39.86
C THR A 206 2.51 -0.87 39.24
N CYS A 207 1.48 -1.28 40.00
CA CYS A 207 0.08 -1.35 39.57
C CYS A 207 -0.90 -0.66 40.53
N HIS A 208 -0.56 -0.49 41.81
CA HIS A 208 -1.43 0.05 42.86
C HIS A 208 -0.78 1.26 43.56
N GLU A 209 -0.62 2.36 42.83
CA GLU A 209 -0.16 3.62 43.41
C GLU A 209 -1.15 4.19 44.46
N ARG A 210 -0.63 4.94 45.42
CA ARG A 210 -1.46 5.52 46.50
C ARG A 210 -2.33 6.66 45.93
N GLY A 211 -3.66 6.51 46.01
CA GLY A 211 -4.63 7.55 45.60
C GLY A 211 -5.24 7.36 44.21
N THR A 212 -4.92 6.28 43.51
CA THR A 212 -5.50 5.97 42.19
C THR A 212 -6.71 5.04 42.33
N ASN A 213 -7.88 5.48 41.83
CA ASN A 213 -9.07 4.65 41.73
C ASN A 213 -8.99 3.81 40.45
N TRP A 214 -8.47 2.59 40.56
CA TRP A 214 -8.40 1.66 39.44
C TRP A 214 -9.77 1.00 39.20
N LEU A 215 -10.23 0.98 37.94
CA LEU A 215 -11.52 0.39 37.57
C LEU A 215 -11.56 -1.10 37.96
N GLY A 216 -12.55 -1.52 38.75
CA GLY A 216 -12.68 -2.91 39.25
C GLY A 216 -11.97 -3.17 40.58
N VAL A 217 -11.11 -2.26 41.03
CA VAL A 217 -10.67 -2.20 42.43
C VAL A 217 -11.68 -1.28 43.13
N GLN A 218 -12.79 -1.83 43.60
CA GLN A 218 -13.61 -1.09 44.56
C GLN A 218 -12.66 -0.73 45.69
N GLY A 219 -12.43 0.57 45.92
CA GLY A 219 -11.36 1.17 46.75
C GLY A 219 -11.40 0.81 48.24
N LYS A 220 -11.59 -0.46 48.56
CA LYS A 220 -11.39 -1.07 49.85
C LYS A 220 -10.21 -1.99 49.70
N ARG A 221 -9.18 -1.70 50.50
CA ARG A 221 -8.24 -2.71 50.99
C ARG A 221 -9.02 -4.02 51.19
N PRO A 222 -8.64 -5.14 50.53
CA PRO A 222 -9.34 -6.40 50.69
C PRO A 222 -9.53 -6.72 52.18
N SER A 223 -10.70 -7.21 52.56
CA SER A 223 -11.10 -7.37 53.98
C SER A 223 -10.24 -8.35 54.77
N ASP A 224 -9.42 -9.15 54.08
CA ASP A 224 -8.43 -10.07 54.62
C ASP A 224 -7.07 -9.41 54.94
N HIS A 225 -6.84 -8.15 54.53
CA HIS A 225 -5.64 -7.39 54.87
C HIS A 225 -5.84 -6.69 56.23
N THR A 226 -5.47 -7.36 57.32
CA THR A 226 -5.75 -6.93 58.70
C THR A 226 -4.63 -6.13 59.39
N GLY A 227 -3.49 -5.86 58.73
CA GLY A 227 -2.37 -5.14 59.33
C GLY A 227 -2.72 -3.70 59.76
N ARG A 228 -2.47 -3.34 61.03
CA ARG A 228 -2.79 -2.03 61.64
C ARG A 228 -1.65 -1.00 61.60
N GLU A 229 -0.57 -1.26 60.89
CA GLU A 229 0.58 -0.35 60.91
C GLU A 229 0.61 0.54 59.68
N ALA A 230 0.85 1.83 59.93
CA ALA A 230 1.14 2.84 58.92
C ALA A 230 2.48 2.49 58.25
N ALA A 231 2.48 1.55 57.30
CA ALA A 231 3.60 1.35 56.41
C ALA A 231 3.89 2.69 55.69
N PRO A 232 5.16 3.12 55.62
CA PRO A 232 5.54 4.41 55.06
C PRO A 232 5.14 4.44 53.59
N ASN A 233 4.02 5.08 53.29
CA ASN A 233 3.55 5.47 51.97
C ASN A 233 3.48 4.42 50.83
N SER A 234 3.82 3.15 51.07
CA SER A 234 4.04 2.14 50.03
C SER A 234 3.58 0.74 50.47
N CYS A 235 2.84 0.05 49.59
CA CYS A 235 2.41 -1.33 49.80
C CYS A 235 3.54 -2.35 49.55
N ASP A 236 4.64 -1.92 48.93
CA ASP A 236 5.78 -2.76 48.53
C ASP A 236 6.57 -3.30 49.73
N ASN A 237 6.51 -2.62 50.87
CA ASN A 237 7.26 -2.97 52.07
C ASN A 237 6.37 -3.46 53.22
N SER A 238 5.13 -3.84 52.91
CA SER A 238 4.12 -4.20 53.93
C SER A 238 4.39 -5.53 54.64
N GLY A 239 5.37 -6.33 54.19
CA GLY A 239 5.77 -7.59 54.85
C GLY A 239 4.67 -8.65 54.97
N CYS A 240 3.54 -8.48 54.28
CA CYS A 240 2.30 -9.22 54.54
C CYS A 240 2.11 -10.52 53.73
N HIS A 241 3.07 -10.95 52.90
CA HIS A 241 2.92 -12.17 52.10
C HIS A 241 3.70 -13.36 52.70
N ARG A 242 2.98 -14.33 53.27
CA ARG A 242 3.39 -15.75 53.20
C ARG A 242 2.76 -16.32 51.93
N VAL A 243 3.59 -16.73 50.99
CA VAL A 243 3.13 -17.42 49.79
C VAL A 243 2.54 -18.76 50.26
N SER A 244 1.24 -18.94 50.11
CA SER A 244 0.59 -20.23 50.37
C SER A 244 1.13 -21.24 49.37
N GLY A 245 2.04 -22.11 49.82
CA GLY A 245 2.64 -23.16 48.99
C GLY A 245 3.93 -23.84 49.49
N SER A 246 4.50 -23.49 50.65
CA SER A 246 5.69 -24.19 51.18
C SER A 246 5.34 -25.18 52.29
N PHE A 247 5.56 -26.47 52.04
CA PHE A 247 6.19 -27.34 53.04
C PHE A 247 7.70 -27.09 53.02
#